data_AF-G4NTT8-F1
#
_entry.id   AF-G4NTT8-F1
#
_cell.length_a   1.000
_cell.length_b   1.000
_cell.length_c   1.000
_cell.angle_alpha   90.00
_cell.angle_beta   90.00
_cell.angle_gamma   90.00
#
_symmetry.space_group_name_H-M   'P 1'
#
loop_
_entity.id
_entity.type
_entity.pdbx_description
1 polymer ?
#
loop_
_entity_poly.entity_id
_entity_poly.type
_entity_poly.pdbx_seq_one_letter_code
_entity_poly.pdbx_strand_id
1 'polypeptide(L)'
;MSMPAAETQSKKKRTTFKMPDAYVLLFIIAFICAIASYIVPAGEFDRVTKGDVTTAVPGSYHSIEQSPVSLISFFTSLQDGMVGSAPIIFLILFTGGTIAILEKTGAINGLIYNVISKFRTKQLLFICIVGALFSILGTTGIVVNSVIGFIPIGLIVARSLKWDAVAGAAVIYIGCYAGFNSTILSPSPLGLSQSIAELPLFSGIGLRVVIYICFLLSSIIYIYLYTRKLKKSKDASVLGTDWFPAAGMGEAGKEEDQSVLFTVRHKLILAVAGLSLIGFLYGALKLGWSDSQMAATFIFISVLAGLIGGLAANDIAKTFITGCQSLVYGALIVGMARSISVILENGKLLDTVVNALASLLDGFSPIAGAIGMYIASALLHFLISSGSGEAVVFIPILAPLADLMGITRQVAVEAVMLGEGVVNCVNPTSGVLMAVLAASGIPYVKWLRFMVPLALIWFLIGLVFIVIGVMINWGPF
;
A
#
# COMPACT_ATOMS: atom_id res chain seq x y z
N MET A 1 -24.25 -65.29 -10.53
CA MET A 1 -23.37 -64.84 -9.43
C MET A 1 -22.03 -64.51 -10.06
N SER A 2 -21.43 -63.33 -9.99
CA SER A 2 -21.74 -62.04 -9.36
C SER A 2 -20.68 -61.08 -9.93
N MET A 3 -21.08 -59.91 -10.44
CA MET A 3 -20.15 -58.84 -10.82
C MET A 3 -19.38 -58.37 -9.58
N PRO A 4 -18.09 -57.98 -9.70
CA PRO A 4 -17.38 -57.38 -8.58
C PRO A 4 -17.96 -55.99 -8.30
N ALA A 5 -18.29 -55.74 -7.03
CA ALA A 5 -18.77 -54.45 -6.56
C ALA A 5 -17.69 -53.37 -6.77
N ALA A 6 -18.09 -52.26 -7.40
CA ALA A 6 -17.28 -51.05 -7.43
C ALA A 6 -17.20 -50.47 -6.01
N GLU A 7 -16.00 -50.49 -5.41
CA GLU A 7 -15.73 -49.78 -4.17
C GLU A 7 -15.86 -48.27 -4.40
N THR A 8 -16.97 -47.71 -3.93
CA THR A 8 -17.17 -46.27 -3.79
C THR A 8 -16.24 -45.76 -2.70
N GLN A 9 -15.05 -45.31 -3.08
CA GLN A 9 -14.18 -44.53 -2.19
C GLN A 9 -14.91 -43.25 -1.76
N SER A 10 -15.39 -43.28 -0.51
CA SER A 10 -15.87 -42.12 0.23
C SER A 10 -14.76 -41.05 0.27
N LYS A 11 -14.89 -40.03 -0.59
CA LYS A 11 -14.11 -38.79 -0.49
C LYS A 11 -14.47 -38.13 0.84
N LYS A 12 -13.66 -38.35 1.87
CA LYS A 12 -13.64 -37.53 3.09
C LYS A 12 -13.64 -36.06 2.67
N LYS A 13 -14.75 -35.35 2.91
CA LYS A 13 -14.82 -33.89 2.82
C LYS A 13 -13.77 -33.34 3.79
N ARG A 14 -12.58 -33.04 3.28
CA ARG A 14 -11.65 -32.14 3.96
C ARG A 14 -12.43 -30.85 4.12
N THR A 15 -12.76 -30.49 5.34
CA THR A 15 -13.28 -29.17 5.69
C THR A 15 -12.20 -28.16 5.30
N THR A 16 -12.22 -27.70 4.05
CA THR A 16 -11.39 -26.61 3.60
C THR A 16 -11.85 -25.40 4.38
N PHE A 17 -11.10 -25.04 5.42
CA PHE A 17 -11.26 -23.77 6.13
C PHE A 17 -11.29 -22.67 5.09
N LYS A 18 -12.48 -22.14 4.81
CA LYS A 18 -12.64 -21.01 3.89
C LYS A 18 -12.03 -19.82 4.60
N MET A 19 -10.98 -19.27 4.00
CA MET A 19 -10.34 -18.05 4.49
C MET A 19 -11.43 -16.97 4.68
N PRO A 20 -11.45 -16.27 5.82
CA PRO A 20 -12.40 -15.19 6.05
C PRO A 20 -12.31 -14.11 4.97
N ASP A 21 -13.43 -13.48 4.68
CA ASP A 21 -13.47 -12.27 3.87
C ASP A 21 -12.64 -11.15 4.52
N ALA A 22 -12.07 -10.24 3.72
CA ALA A 22 -11.24 -9.17 4.24
C ALA A 22 -12.03 -8.20 5.15
N TYR A 23 -13.33 -7.97 4.90
CA TYR A 23 -14.19 -7.22 5.81
C TYR A 23 -14.38 -7.92 7.16
N VAL A 24 -14.55 -9.25 7.14
CA VAL A 24 -14.69 -10.05 8.36
C VAL A 24 -13.41 -9.97 9.18
N LEU A 25 -12.25 -10.07 8.53
CA LEU A 25 -10.96 -9.92 9.17
C LEU A 25 -10.82 -8.53 9.83
N LEU A 26 -11.09 -7.45 9.09
CA LEU A 26 -10.97 -6.08 9.60
C LEU A 26 -11.96 -5.81 10.74
N PHE A 27 -13.20 -6.31 10.63
CA PHE A 27 -14.19 -6.18 11.69
C PHE A 27 -13.76 -6.91 12.98
N ILE A 28 -13.19 -8.12 12.86
CA ILE A 28 -12.66 -8.86 14.01
C ILE A 28 -11.50 -8.07 14.66
N ILE A 29 -10.59 -7.51 13.87
CA ILE A 29 -9.48 -6.70 14.39
C ILE A 29 -10.02 -5.46 15.11
N ALA A 30 -10.93 -4.72 14.48
CA ALA A 30 -11.58 -3.55 15.08
C ALA A 30 -12.25 -3.91 16.41
N PHE A 31 -12.95 -5.05 16.45
CA PHE A 31 -13.61 -5.53 17.67
C PHE A 31 -12.63 -5.91 18.77
N ILE A 32 -11.51 -6.55 18.43
CA ILE A 32 -10.42 -6.84 19.38
C ILE A 32 -9.83 -5.53 19.93
N CYS A 33 -9.58 -4.53 19.09
CA CYS A 33 -9.10 -3.22 19.54
C CYS A 33 -10.11 -2.53 20.47
N ALA A 34 -11.41 -2.65 20.19
CA ALA A 34 -12.44 -2.13 21.08
C ALA A 34 -12.44 -2.84 22.43
N ILE A 35 -12.32 -4.18 22.48
CA ILE A 35 -12.18 -4.91 23.75
C ILE A 35 -10.90 -4.50 24.49
N ALA A 36 -9.80 -4.31 23.77
CA ALA A 36 -8.53 -3.90 24.37
C ALA A 36 -8.68 -2.57 25.13
N SER A 37 -9.58 -1.67 24.71
CA SER A 37 -9.88 -0.42 25.42
C SER A 37 -10.48 -0.59 26.83
N TYR A 38 -10.94 -1.79 27.18
CA TYR A 38 -11.44 -2.10 28.53
C TYR A 38 -10.35 -2.69 29.45
N ILE A 39 -9.27 -3.22 28.86
CA ILE A 39 -8.27 -4.01 29.58
C ILE A 39 -6.96 -3.25 29.70
N VAL A 40 -6.52 -2.59 28.62
CA VAL A 40 -5.28 -1.84 28.56
C VAL A 40 -5.50 -0.47 29.21
N PRO A 41 -4.68 -0.06 30.20
CA PRO A 41 -4.82 1.25 30.83
C PRO A 41 -4.76 2.39 29.82
N ALA A 42 -5.74 3.28 29.87
CA ALA A 42 -5.70 4.52 29.12
C ALA A 42 -4.59 5.44 29.66
N GLY A 43 -3.82 6.01 28.75
CA GLY A 43 -2.75 6.93 29.11
C GLY A 43 -2.50 7.91 27.99
N GLU A 44 -1.90 9.04 28.35
CA GLU A 44 -1.55 10.08 27.39
C GLU A 44 -0.17 10.65 27.70
N PHE A 45 0.51 11.09 26.65
CA PHE A 45 1.60 12.05 26.79
C PHE A 45 1.04 13.47 26.78
N ASP A 46 1.61 14.34 27.61
CA ASP A 46 1.48 15.78 27.39
C ASP A 46 1.98 16.12 25.99
N ARG A 47 1.32 17.04 25.32
CA ARG A 47 1.65 17.46 23.95
C ARG A 47 2.06 18.93 23.93
N VAL A 48 3.08 19.25 23.15
CA VAL A 48 3.53 20.62 22.90
C VAL A 48 3.47 20.91 21.40
N THR A 49 2.96 22.08 21.05
CA THR A 49 2.94 22.57 19.67
C THR A 49 4.17 23.45 19.42
N LYS A 50 5.03 23.03 18.49
CA LYS A 50 6.17 23.80 17.99
C LYS A 50 5.91 24.13 16.51
N GLY A 51 5.55 25.38 16.22
CA GLY A 51 5.12 25.78 14.87
C GLY A 51 3.79 25.12 14.50
N ASP A 52 3.74 24.43 13.36
CA ASP A 52 2.55 23.72 12.88
C ASP A 52 2.47 22.25 13.34
N VAL A 53 3.42 21.80 14.16
CA VAL A 53 3.53 20.38 14.59
C VAL A 53 3.26 20.25 16.09
N THR A 54 2.31 19.37 16.44
CA THR A 54 2.02 18.97 17.82
C THR A 54 2.68 17.61 18.09
N THR A 55 3.56 17.56 19.09
CA THR A 55 4.38 16.37 19.43
C THR A 55 4.22 15.96 20.88
N ALA A 56 4.42 14.68 21.17
CA ALA A 56 4.48 14.16 22.55
C ALA A 56 5.71 14.73 23.30
N VAL A 57 5.53 15.03 24.58
CA VAL A 57 6.62 15.46 25.47
C VAL A 57 7.27 14.21 26.09
N PRO A 58 8.59 14.02 25.99
CA PRO A 58 9.24 12.84 26.56
C PRO A 58 9.11 12.78 28.09
N GLY A 59 8.80 11.59 28.62
CA GLY A 59 8.69 11.36 30.07
C GLY A 59 7.42 11.91 30.72
N SER A 60 6.49 12.50 29.96
CA SER A 60 5.22 13.05 30.49
C SER A 60 4.06 12.05 30.52
N TYR A 61 4.33 10.78 30.21
CA TYR A 61 3.30 9.75 30.19
C TYR A 61 2.62 9.66 31.56
N HIS A 62 1.30 9.78 31.56
CA HIS A 62 0.49 9.57 32.75
C HIS A 62 -0.76 8.79 32.41
N SER A 63 -1.21 7.97 33.36
CA SER A 63 -2.49 7.29 33.24
C SER A 63 -3.62 8.31 33.39
N ILE A 64 -4.64 8.15 32.56
CA ILE A 64 -5.86 8.96 32.60
C ILE A 64 -7.06 8.09 33.01
N GLU A 65 -8.22 8.71 33.16
CA GLU A 65 -9.46 7.95 33.31
C GLU A 65 -9.67 7.04 32.10
N GLN A 66 -10.07 5.80 32.35
CA GLN A 66 -10.28 4.81 31.30
C GLN A 66 -11.31 5.33 30.29
N SER A 67 -10.96 5.28 29.00
CA SER A 67 -11.85 5.67 27.89
C SER A 67 -12.27 4.44 27.09
N PRO A 68 -13.09 3.52 27.64
CA PRO A 68 -13.49 2.34 26.90
C PRO A 68 -14.40 2.72 25.73
N VAL A 69 -14.12 2.14 24.57
CA VAL A 69 -14.90 2.36 23.35
C VAL A 69 -16.28 1.73 23.52
N SER A 70 -17.29 2.57 23.68
CA SER A 70 -18.68 2.13 23.82
C SER A 70 -19.18 1.42 22.56
N LEU A 71 -20.24 0.62 22.67
CA LEU A 71 -20.83 -0.05 21.52
C LEU A 71 -21.24 0.92 20.41
N ILE A 72 -21.77 2.10 20.78
CA ILE A 72 -22.14 3.14 19.82
C ILE A 72 -20.89 3.69 19.15
N SER A 73 -19.87 4.05 19.93
CA SER A 73 -18.60 4.57 19.41
C SER A 73 -17.90 3.57 18.48
N PHE A 74 -17.98 2.27 18.78
CA PHE A 74 -17.47 1.22 17.92
C PHE A 74 -18.11 1.25 16.53
N PHE A 75 -19.45 1.31 16.45
CA PHE A 75 -20.14 1.34 15.16
C PHE A 75 -19.99 2.70 14.44
N THR A 76 -19.96 3.82 15.16
CA THR A 76 -19.71 5.14 14.54
C THR A 76 -18.29 5.25 13.99
N SER A 77 -17.30 4.63 14.65
CA SER A 77 -15.90 4.60 14.19
C SER A 77 -15.76 3.98 12.79
N LEU A 78 -16.67 3.08 12.38
CA LEU A 78 -16.70 2.52 11.03
C LEU A 78 -17.03 3.62 9.99
N GLN A 79 -18.02 4.46 10.29
CA GLN A 79 -18.38 5.61 9.45
C GLN A 79 -17.26 6.66 9.47
N ASP A 80 -16.74 6.99 10.65
CA ASP A 80 -15.67 7.98 10.81
C ASP A 80 -14.42 7.56 10.02
N GLY A 81 -14.09 6.26 10.01
CA GLY A 81 -13.04 5.70 9.18
C GLY A 81 -13.28 5.91 7.67
N MET A 82 -14.52 5.73 7.21
CA MET A 82 -14.89 5.98 5.80
C MET A 82 -14.82 7.46 5.44
N VAL A 83 -15.34 8.35 6.30
CA VAL A 83 -15.28 9.80 6.10
C VAL A 83 -13.83 10.26 6.06
N GLY A 84 -13.00 9.80 7.01
CA GLY A 84 -11.57 10.11 7.07
C GLY A 84 -10.77 9.57 5.88
N SER A 85 -11.28 8.55 5.17
CA SER A 85 -10.65 7.95 4.00
C SER A 85 -11.30 8.36 2.68
N ALA A 86 -12.24 9.32 2.70
CA ALA A 86 -13.02 9.70 1.52
C ALA A 86 -12.16 10.02 0.27
N PRO A 87 -11.03 10.75 0.36
CA PRO A 87 -10.20 11.03 -0.81
C PRO A 87 -9.69 9.76 -1.50
N ILE A 88 -9.25 8.75 -0.73
CA ILE A 88 -8.77 7.47 -1.25
C ILE A 88 -9.93 6.66 -1.82
N ILE A 89 -11.08 6.63 -1.13
CA ILE A 89 -12.30 5.96 -1.60
C ILE A 89 -12.70 6.50 -2.97
N PHE A 90 -12.78 7.83 -3.14
CA PHE A 90 -13.14 8.44 -4.42
C PHE A 90 -12.08 8.23 -5.49
N LEU A 91 -10.80 8.24 -5.15
CA LEU A 91 -9.72 7.92 -6.09
C LEU A 91 -9.89 6.52 -6.67
N ILE A 92 -10.20 5.51 -5.84
CA ILE A 92 -10.46 4.13 -6.28
C ILE A 92 -11.68 4.11 -7.20
N LEU A 93 -12.81 4.66 -6.75
CA LEU A 93 -14.06 4.63 -7.51
C LEU A 93 -13.90 5.31 -8.88
N PHE A 94 -13.30 6.49 -8.92
CA PHE A 94 -13.10 7.23 -10.17
C PHE A 94 -12.11 6.53 -11.09
N THR A 95 -11.07 5.89 -10.54
CA THR A 95 -10.17 5.02 -11.31
C THR A 95 -10.97 3.89 -11.98
N GLY A 96 -11.85 3.20 -11.24
CA GLY A 96 -12.74 2.17 -11.79
C GLY A 96 -13.66 2.68 -12.89
N GLY A 97 -14.27 3.84 -12.67
CA GLY A 97 -15.09 4.52 -13.67
C GLY A 97 -14.30 4.84 -14.94
N THR A 98 -13.08 5.35 -14.83
CA THR A 98 -12.20 5.64 -15.97
C THR A 98 -11.82 4.39 -16.73
N ILE A 99 -11.47 3.30 -16.04
CA ILE A 99 -11.15 2.02 -16.70
C ILE A 99 -12.35 1.55 -17.51
N ALA A 100 -13.55 1.54 -16.93
CA ALA A 100 -14.76 1.09 -17.62
C ALA A 100 -15.03 1.89 -18.90
N ILE A 101 -14.77 3.21 -18.89
CA ILE A 101 -14.84 4.05 -20.09
C ILE A 101 -13.77 3.65 -21.11
N LEU A 102 -12.52 3.52 -20.69
CA LEU A 102 -11.41 3.15 -21.59
C LEU A 102 -11.60 1.74 -22.19
N GLU A 103 -12.23 0.82 -21.47
CA GLU A 103 -12.62 -0.50 -21.96
C GLU A 103 -13.78 -0.40 -22.94
N LYS A 104 -14.85 0.34 -22.59
CA LYS A 104 -16.02 0.54 -23.45
C LYS A 104 -15.67 1.16 -24.81
N THR A 105 -14.65 2.02 -24.84
CA THR A 105 -14.14 2.64 -26.08
C THR A 105 -13.24 1.72 -26.92
N GLY A 106 -12.87 0.54 -26.43
CA GLY A 106 -11.97 -0.40 -27.11
C GLY A 106 -10.49 0.01 -27.10
N ALA A 107 -10.14 1.14 -26.48
CA ALA A 107 -8.77 1.66 -26.46
C ALA A 107 -7.81 0.73 -25.70
N ILE A 108 -8.28 0.11 -24.61
CA ILE A 108 -7.49 -0.87 -23.84
C ILE A 108 -7.20 -2.12 -24.66
N ASN A 109 -8.19 -2.67 -25.36
CA ASN A 109 -8.00 -3.87 -26.20
C ASN A 109 -6.99 -3.60 -27.33
N GLY A 110 -7.05 -2.42 -27.95
CA GLY A 110 -6.10 -1.99 -28.96
C GLY A 110 -4.67 -1.76 -28.42
N LEU A 111 -4.54 -1.31 -27.17
CA LEU A 111 -3.25 -1.19 -26.47
C LEU A 111 -2.64 -2.57 -26.21
N ILE A 112 -3.44 -3.50 -25.67
CA ILE A 112 -3.03 -4.89 -25.39
C ILE A 112 -2.44 -5.52 -26.66
N TYR A 113 -3.13 -5.44 -27.79
CA TYR A 113 -2.68 -6.00 -29.07
C TYR A 113 -1.30 -5.46 -29.51
N ASN A 114 -1.04 -4.16 -29.34
CA ASN A 114 0.24 -3.54 -29.73
C ASN A 114 1.38 -3.78 -28.73
N VAL A 115 1.09 -3.84 -27.43
CA VAL A 115 2.11 -4.06 -26.39
C VAL A 115 2.59 -5.52 -26.41
N ILE A 116 1.70 -6.48 -26.69
CA ILE A 116 2.03 -7.91 -26.81
C ILE A 116 3.15 -8.13 -27.83
N SER A 117 3.12 -7.47 -29.00
CA SER A 117 4.10 -7.73 -30.06
C SER A 117 5.53 -7.27 -29.69
N LYS A 118 5.67 -6.21 -28.87
CA LYS A 118 6.96 -5.56 -28.61
C LYS A 118 7.66 -6.03 -27.32
N PHE A 119 6.89 -6.43 -26.30
CA PHE A 119 7.44 -6.75 -24.96
C PHE A 119 7.34 -8.21 -24.53
N ARG A 120 6.65 -9.08 -25.30
CA ARG A 120 6.48 -10.50 -24.95
C ARG A 120 7.80 -11.26 -24.71
N THR A 121 8.89 -10.85 -25.35
CA THR A 121 10.23 -11.44 -25.20
C THR A 121 11.13 -10.70 -24.22
N LYS A 122 10.77 -9.47 -23.80
CA LYS A 122 11.60 -8.59 -22.95
C LYS A 122 10.94 -8.29 -21.60
N GLN A 123 10.32 -9.31 -21.01
CA GLN A 123 9.63 -9.25 -19.71
C GLN A 123 10.46 -8.62 -18.58
N LEU A 124 11.75 -8.99 -18.45
CA LEU A 124 12.65 -8.41 -17.45
C LEU A 124 12.84 -6.90 -17.68
N LEU A 125 13.05 -6.48 -18.93
CA LEU A 125 13.23 -5.07 -19.26
C LEU A 125 12.01 -4.23 -18.88
N PHE A 126 10.79 -4.77 -19.07
CA PHE A 126 9.57 -4.12 -18.63
C PHE A 126 9.55 -3.94 -17.11
N ILE A 127 9.83 -5.00 -16.34
CA ILE A 127 9.88 -4.94 -14.86
C ILE A 127 10.92 -3.91 -14.42
N CYS A 128 12.11 -3.89 -15.03
CA CYS A 128 13.15 -2.93 -14.68
C CYS A 128 12.73 -1.49 -14.97
N ILE A 129 12.22 -1.19 -16.17
CA ILE A 129 11.86 0.19 -16.55
C ILE A 129 10.69 0.69 -15.70
N VAL A 130 9.61 -0.08 -15.64
CA VAL A 130 8.39 0.35 -14.94
C VAL A 130 8.58 0.31 -13.43
N GLY A 131 9.23 -0.75 -12.91
CA GLY A 131 9.57 -0.84 -11.50
C GLY A 131 10.47 0.30 -11.06
N ALA A 132 11.53 0.63 -11.80
CA ALA A 132 12.41 1.75 -11.48
C ALA A 132 11.69 3.10 -11.58
N LEU A 133 10.84 3.31 -12.60
CA LEU A 133 10.05 4.53 -12.74
C LEU A 133 9.16 4.77 -11.50
N PHE A 134 8.34 3.77 -11.13
CA PHE A 134 7.48 3.89 -9.95
C PHE A 134 8.29 4.01 -8.66
N SER A 135 9.42 3.32 -8.58
CA SER A 135 10.31 3.40 -7.43
C SER A 135 10.89 4.80 -7.24
N ILE A 136 11.39 5.43 -8.30
CA ILE A 136 11.85 6.84 -8.25
C ILE A 136 10.72 7.76 -7.81
N LEU A 137 9.52 7.61 -8.40
CA LEU A 137 8.38 8.41 -7.96
C LEU A 137 8.04 8.15 -6.48
N GLY A 138 8.11 6.90 -6.03
CA GLY A 138 7.89 6.51 -4.64
C GLY A 138 8.84 7.18 -3.65
N THR A 139 10.11 7.40 -4.02
CA THR A 139 11.08 8.10 -3.16
C THR A 139 10.64 9.51 -2.74
N THR A 140 9.76 10.13 -3.52
CA THR A 140 9.21 11.47 -3.24
C THR A 140 8.14 11.47 -2.16
N GLY A 141 7.55 10.32 -1.82
CA GLY A 141 6.40 10.21 -0.91
C GLY A 141 5.07 10.75 -1.46
N ILE A 142 5.09 11.57 -2.52
CA ILE A 142 3.91 12.30 -3.02
C ILE A 142 2.93 11.39 -3.76
N VAL A 143 3.44 10.46 -4.57
CA VAL A 143 2.60 9.62 -5.44
C VAL A 143 2.10 8.34 -4.75
N VAL A 144 2.42 8.14 -3.47
CA VAL A 144 2.26 6.84 -2.78
C VAL A 144 0.79 6.47 -2.63
N ASN A 145 -0.04 7.37 -2.10
CA ASN A 145 -1.50 7.17 -2.06
C ASN A 145 -2.08 7.05 -3.46
N SER A 146 -1.51 7.82 -4.38
CA SER A 146 -1.98 7.92 -5.76
C SER A 146 -1.61 6.74 -6.67
N VAL A 147 -0.75 5.83 -6.20
CA VAL A 147 -0.32 4.65 -6.97
C VAL A 147 -1.50 3.75 -7.35
N ILE A 148 -2.59 3.80 -6.58
CA ILE A 148 -3.85 3.10 -6.82
C ILE A 148 -4.35 3.35 -8.24
N GLY A 149 -4.28 4.61 -8.70
CA GLY A 149 -4.72 5.03 -10.03
C GLY A 149 -3.96 4.36 -11.18
N PHE A 150 -2.75 3.85 -10.91
CA PHE A 150 -1.87 3.22 -11.90
C PHE A 150 -1.95 1.69 -11.91
N ILE A 151 -2.60 1.06 -10.91
CA ILE A 151 -2.80 -0.39 -10.84
C ILE A 151 -3.43 -0.99 -12.11
N PRO A 152 -4.44 -0.36 -12.74
CA PRO A 152 -5.06 -0.90 -13.94
C PRO A 152 -4.07 -1.08 -15.09
N ILE A 153 -3.09 -0.19 -15.22
CA ILE A 153 -2.04 -0.29 -16.23
C ILE A 153 -1.21 -1.56 -16.01
N GLY A 154 -0.87 -1.85 -14.76
CA GLY A 154 -0.17 -3.09 -14.38
C GLY A 154 -0.96 -4.34 -14.78
N LEU A 155 -2.28 -4.33 -14.59
CA LEU A 155 -3.15 -5.47 -14.91
C LEU A 155 -3.35 -5.67 -16.41
N ILE A 156 -3.50 -4.58 -17.17
CA ILE A 156 -3.54 -4.60 -18.64
C ILE A 156 -2.24 -5.23 -19.19
N VAL A 157 -1.10 -4.83 -18.63
CA VAL A 157 0.19 -5.42 -19.04
C VAL A 157 0.32 -6.87 -18.60
N ALA A 158 -0.14 -7.22 -17.40
CA ALA A 158 -0.12 -8.61 -16.94
C ALA A 158 -0.89 -9.53 -17.89
N ARG A 159 -2.11 -9.13 -18.31
CA ARG A 159 -2.89 -9.85 -19.33
C ARG A 159 -2.11 -10.01 -20.63
N SER A 160 -1.47 -8.93 -21.09
CA SER A 160 -0.67 -8.92 -22.31
C SER A 160 0.54 -9.87 -22.25
N LEU A 161 1.23 -9.92 -21.10
CA LEU A 161 2.46 -10.70 -20.93
C LEU A 161 2.21 -12.13 -20.43
N LYS A 162 0.94 -12.54 -20.31
CA LYS A 162 0.53 -13.82 -19.70
C LYS A 162 1.04 -13.96 -18.27
N TRP A 163 0.88 -12.91 -17.49
CA TRP A 163 1.05 -12.90 -16.05
C TRP A 163 -0.32 -12.84 -15.35
N ASP A 164 -0.34 -13.15 -14.06
CA ASP A 164 -1.54 -13.00 -13.23
C ASP A 164 -1.67 -11.56 -12.69
N ALA A 165 -2.82 -11.25 -12.07
CA ALA A 165 -3.08 -9.93 -11.48
C ALA A 165 -2.01 -9.53 -10.44
N VAL A 166 -1.49 -10.50 -9.67
CA VAL A 166 -0.47 -10.26 -8.64
C VAL A 166 0.81 -9.70 -9.24
N ALA A 167 1.32 -10.28 -10.32
CA ALA A 167 2.51 -9.77 -10.99
C ALA A 167 2.28 -8.35 -11.56
N GLY A 168 1.10 -8.10 -12.14
CA GLY A 168 0.73 -6.78 -12.67
C GLY A 168 0.68 -5.69 -11.60
N ALA A 169 -0.02 -5.97 -10.50
CA ALA A 169 -0.10 -5.08 -9.35
C ALA A 169 1.28 -4.88 -8.71
N ALA A 170 2.07 -5.94 -8.57
CA ALA A 170 3.40 -5.91 -7.96
C ALA A 170 4.37 -4.97 -8.68
N VAL A 171 4.45 -5.01 -10.02
CA VAL A 171 5.38 -4.13 -10.76
C VAL A 171 5.13 -2.64 -10.47
N ILE A 172 3.86 -2.27 -10.29
CA ILE A 172 3.46 -0.89 -10.01
C ILE A 172 3.60 -0.58 -8.51
N TYR A 173 2.90 -1.34 -7.67
CA TYR A 173 2.80 -1.10 -6.24
C TYR A 173 4.11 -1.36 -5.50
N ILE A 174 4.71 -2.55 -5.65
CA ILE A 174 5.99 -2.88 -5.02
C ILE A 174 7.11 -2.04 -5.64
N GLY A 175 7.03 -1.72 -6.93
CA GLY A 175 7.93 -0.73 -7.54
C GLY A 175 7.91 0.58 -6.78
N CYS A 176 6.72 1.17 -6.59
CA CYS A 176 6.54 2.41 -5.83
C CYS A 176 7.02 2.29 -4.38
N TYR A 177 6.60 1.23 -3.69
CA TYR A 177 6.92 1.05 -2.27
C TYR A 177 8.38 0.68 -2.02
N ALA A 178 9.09 0.05 -2.96
CA ALA A 178 10.55 -0.09 -2.86
C ALA A 178 11.25 1.27 -2.77
N GLY A 179 10.70 2.30 -3.43
CA GLY A 179 11.16 3.67 -3.32
C GLY A 179 10.70 4.34 -2.03
N PHE A 180 9.42 4.30 -1.74
CA PHE A 180 8.84 4.94 -0.54
C PHE A 180 9.48 4.42 0.75
N ASN A 181 9.64 3.11 0.87
CA ASN A 181 10.17 2.44 2.07
C ASN A 181 11.65 2.73 2.34
N SER A 182 12.37 3.28 1.37
CA SER A 182 13.76 3.74 1.56
C SER A 182 13.85 5.20 2.03
N THR A 183 12.70 5.89 2.11
CA THR A 183 12.52 7.22 2.70
C THR A 183 13.57 8.25 2.31
N ILE A 184 13.83 8.45 1.01
CA ILE A 184 14.89 9.38 0.56
C ILE A 184 14.45 10.85 0.59
N LEU A 185 13.35 11.17 -0.12
CA LEU A 185 12.93 12.54 -0.42
C LEU A 185 11.49 12.82 0.04
N SER A 186 10.96 11.98 0.93
CA SER A 186 9.57 12.11 1.37
C SER A 186 9.42 13.26 2.37
N PRO A 187 8.69 14.35 2.04
CA PRO A 187 8.49 15.47 2.97
C PRO A 187 7.74 15.03 4.24
N SER A 188 6.86 14.03 4.11
CA SER A 188 6.16 13.36 5.20
C SER A 188 6.04 11.88 4.83
N PRO A 189 6.54 10.91 5.61
CA PRO A 189 6.87 10.96 7.04
C PRO A 189 8.32 11.33 7.41
N LEU A 190 9.28 11.25 6.48
CA LEU A 190 10.70 11.47 6.80
C LEU A 190 11.00 12.89 7.26
N GLY A 191 10.63 13.90 6.45
CA GLY A 191 10.94 15.30 6.76
C GLY A 191 10.35 15.75 8.11
N LEU A 192 9.14 15.29 8.43
CA LEU A 192 8.53 15.47 9.74
C LEU A 192 9.34 14.81 10.85
N SER A 193 9.71 13.53 10.70
CA SER A 193 10.51 12.81 11.69
C SER A 193 11.86 13.47 11.94
N GLN A 194 12.55 13.92 10.89
CA GLN A 194 13.82 14.64 11.02
C GLN A 194 13.62 15.99 11.71
N SER A 195 12.55 16.72 11.40
CA SER A 195 12.27 18.00 12.06
C SER A 195 12.04 17.83 13.56
N ILE A 196 11.29 16.79 13.96
CA ILE A 196 11.02 16.45 15.36
C ILE A 196 12.30 16.03 16.08
N ALA A 197 13.15 15.24 15.41
CA ALA A 197 14.45 14.81 15.93
C ALA A 197 15.54 15.90 15.86
N GLU A 198 15.21 17.10 15.38
CA GLU A 198 16.12 18.25 15.22
C GLU A 198 17.28 17.98 14.24
N LEU A 199 17.03 17.15 13.24
CA LEU A 199 17.97 16.82 12.16
C LEU A 199 17.75 17.71 10.93
N PRO A 200 18.80 18.02 10.15
CA PRO A 200 18.64 18.72 8.88
C PRO A 200 17.76 17.90 7.92
N LEU A 201 16.85 18.56 7.21
CA LEU A 201 15.95 17.91 6.26
C LEU A 201 16.73 17.15 5.18
N PHE A 202 16.31 15.92 4.94
CA PHE A 202 16.91 14.95 4.01
C PHE A 202 18.38 14.61 4.28
N SER A 203 18.91 14.94 5.46
CA SER A 203 20.24 14.51 5.90
C SER A 203 20.37 12.99 5.89
N GLY A 204 21.56 12.45 5.60
CA GLY A 204 21.80 11.01 5.50
C GLY A 204 21.46 10.38 4.13
N ILE A 205 21.10 11.18 3.14
CA ILE A 205 20.68 10.70 1.79
C ILE A 205 21.57 9.59 1.20
N GLY A 206 22.89 9.62 1.45
CA GLY A 206 23.83 8.62 0.94
C GLY A 206 23.46 7.18 1.33
N LEU A 207 23.29 6.91 2.63
CA LEU A 207 22.96 5.55 3.10
C LEU A 207 21.57 5.12 2.62
N ARG A 208 20.61 6.05 2.58
CA ARG A 208 19.25 5.79 2.09
C ARG A 208 19.21 5.41 0.62
N VAL A 209 20.04 6.05 -0.21
CA VAL A 209 20.18 5.67 -1.63
C VAL A 209 20.73 4.25 -1.78
N VAL A 210 21.62 3.80 -0.88
CA VAL A 210 22.12 2.42 -0.92
C VAL A 210 21.01 1.43 -0.50
N ILE A 211 20.26 1.73 0.56
CA ILE A 211 19.09 0.95 1.00
C ILE A 211 18.07 0.84 -0.15
N TYR A 212 17.75 1.98 -0.76
CA TYR A 212 16.86 2.09 -1.92
C TYR A 212 17.27 1.17 -3.07
N ILE A 213 18.55 1.19 -3.46
CA ILE A 213 19.05 0.32 -4.54
C ILE A 213 18.86 -1.16 -4.14
N CYS A 214 19.12 -1.52 -2.88
CA CYS A 214 18.90 -2.88 -2.40
C CYS A 214 17.42 -3.29 -2.42
N PHE A 215 16.51 -2.41 -2.01
CA PHE A 215 15.06 -2.63 -2.07
C PHE A 215 14.57 -2.76 -3.51
N LEU A 216 15.02 -1.90 -4.42
CA LEU A 216 14.64 -1.94 -5.83
C LEU A 216 15.13 -3.23 -6.50
N LEU A 217 16.42 -3.58 -6.32
CA LEU A 217 17.00 -4.78 -6.92
C LEU A 217 16.33 -6.05 -6.41
N SER A 218 16.15 -6.18 -5.09
CA SER A 218 15.46 -7.33 -4.50
C SER A 218 14.02 -7.45 -5.02
N SER A 219 13.30 -6.35 -5.19
CA SER A 219 11.95 -6.31 -5.75
C SER A 219 11.90 -6.75 -7.21
N ILE A 220 12.78 -6.20 -8.06
CA ILE A 220 12.86 -6.56 -9.48
C ILE A 220 13.17 -8.05 -9.61
N ILE A 221 14.16 -8.55 -8.87
CA ILE A 221 14.55 -9.96 -8.90
C ILE A 221 13.37 -10.84 -8.44
N TYR A 222 12.71 -10.48 -7.34
CA TYR A 222 11.59 -11.25 -6.80
C TYR A 222 10.42 -11.35 -7.79
N ILE A 223 9.99 -10.22 -8.35
CA ILE A 223 8.90 -10.17 -9.33
C ILE A 223 9.30 -10.91 -10.61
N TYR A 224 10.54 -10.76 -11.07
CA TYR A 224 11.02 -11.50 -12.24
C TYR A 224 11.04 -13.01 -12.01
N LEU A 225 11.50 -13.48 -10.85
CA LEU A 225 11.47 -14.90 -10.51
C LEU A 225 10.03 -15.42 -10.41
N TYR A 226 9.10 -14.63 -9.89
CA TYR A 226 7.69 -14.97 -9.85
C TYR A 226 7.09 -15.11 -11.26
N THR A 227 7.31 -14.13 -12.14
CA THR A 227 6.83 -14.19 -13.54
C THR A 227 7.43 -15.36 -14.32
N ARG A 228 8.69 -15.74 -14.05
CA ARG A 228 9.29 -16.97 -14.62
C ARG A 228 8.61 -18.25 -14.14
N LYS A 229 8.15 -18.30 -12.88
CA LYS A 229 7.38 -19.45 -12.36
C LYS A 229 6.04 -19.56 -13.06
N LEU A 230 5.32 -18.44 -13.25
CA LEU A 230 4.06 -18.40 -14.00
C LEU A 230 4.20 -18.90 -15.44
N LYS A 231 5.32 -18.61 -16.10
CA LYS A 231 5.60 -19.10 -17.45
C LYS A 231 5.77 -20.62 -17.52
N LYS A 232 6.25 -21.25 -16.44
CA LYS A 232 6.50 -22.71 -16.39
C LYS A 232 5.24 -23.50 -16.11
N SER A 233 4.35 -23.01 -15.24
CA SER A 233 3.07 -23.67 -14.94
C SER A 233 2.04 -22.64 -14.50
N LYS A 234 0.80 -22.79 -14.98
CA LYS A 234 -0.33 -21.94 -14.55
C LYS A 234 -0.68 -22.12 -13.07
N ASP A 235 -0.41 -23.30 -12.52
CA ASP A 235 -0.66 -23.64 -11.11
C ASP A 235 0.34 -22.99 -10.16
N ALA A 236 1.39 -22.34 -10.68
CA ALA A 236 2.37 -21.62 -9.88
C ALA A 236 1.85 -20.27 -9.35
N SER A 237 0.71 -19.78 -9.85
CA SER A 237 0.10 -18.55 -9.35
C SER A 237 -0.40 -18.74 -7.92
N VAL A 238 -0.14 -17.75 -7.06
CA VAL A 238 -0.73 -17.74 -5.70
C VAL A 238 -2.26 -17.68 -5.75
N LEU A 239 -2.84 -17.16 -6.84
CA LEU A 239 -4.29 -17.09 -7.06
C LEU A 239 -4.89 -18.44 -7.48
N GLY A 240 -4.07 -19.42 -7.87
CA GLY A 240 -4.53 -20.70 -8.39
C GLY A 240 -5.00 -20.55 -9.84
N THR A 241 -6.18 -21.07 -10.17
CA THR A 241 -6.72 -21.07 -11.54
C THR A 241 -7.37 -19.76 -11.94
N ASP A 242 -7.75 -18.93 -10.96
CA ASP A 242 -8.41 -17.64 -11.19
C ASP A 242 -7.39 -16.50 -11.15
N TRP A 243 -6.73 -16.26 -12.29
CA TRP A 243 -5.65 -15.27 -12.39
C TRP A 243 -6.14 -13.81 -12.28
N PHE A 244 -7.45 -13.57 -12.40
CA PHE A 244 -8.08 -12.25 -12.38
C PHE A 244 -9.45 -12.32 -11.68
N PRO A 245 -9.50 -12.40 -10.33
CA PRO A 245 -10.72 -12.68 -9.57
C PRO A 245 -11.80 -11.58 -9.57
N ALA A 246 -11.46 -10.35 -9.95
CA ALA A 246 -12.43 -9.27 -10.03
C ALA A 246 -13.35 -9.43 -11.24
N ALA A 247 -14.64 -9.68 -10.97
CA ALA A 247 -15.74 -9.71 -11.96
C ALA A 247 -15.98 -8.37 -12.69
N GLY A 248 -15.27 -7.29 -12.33
CA GLY A 248 -15.36 -5.96 -12.96
C GLY A 248 -14.46 -5.76 -14.17
N MET A 249 -13.46 -6.61 -14.38
CA MET A 249 -12.71 -6.63 -15.65
C MET A 249 -13.28 -7.75 -16.51
N GLY A 250 -14.54 -7.54 -16.92
CA GLY A 250 -15.47 -8.56 -17.42
C GLY A 250 -14.83 -9.53 -18.39
N GLU A 251 -15.21 -10.81 -18.28
CA GLU A 251 -14.95 -11.94 -19.20
C GLU A 251 -13.90 -11.72 -20.30
N ALA A 252 -12.71 -11.22 -19.96
CA ALA A 252 -11.64 -10.90 -20.91
C ALA A 252 -10.87 -12.18 -21.31
N GLY A 253 -11.63 -13.26 -21.47
CA GLY A 253 -11.16 -14.62 -21.72
C GLY A 253 -12.12 -15.43 -22.60
N LYS A 254 -13.24 -14.87 -23.07
CA LYS A 254 -13.80 -15.37 -24.33
C LYS A 254 -12.96 -14.77 -25.44
N GLU A 255 -12.08 -15.60 -25.99
CA GLU A 255 -11.40 -15.37 -27.26
C GLU A 255 -12.45 -15.13 -28.35
N GLU A 256 -13.02 -13.93 -28.41
CA GLU A 256 -13.44 -13.40 -29.70
C GLU A 256 -12.16 -12.89 -30.36
N ASP A 257 -11.69 -13.69 -31.32
CA ASP A 257 -10.58 -13.43 -32.24
C ASP A 257 -10.90 -12.24 -33.19
N GLN A 258 -11.42 -11.15 -32.63
CA GLN A 258 -11.59 -9.89 -33.34
C GLN A 258 -10.33 -9.08 -33.11
N SER A 259 -9.46 -9.08 -34.11
CA SER A 259 -8.37 -8.11 -34.22
C SER A 259 -8.96 -6.70 -34.23
N VAL A 260 -9.10 -6.08 -33.05
CA VAL A 260 -9.52 -4.68 -32.95
C VAL A 260 -8.42 -3.84 -33.59
N LEU A 261 -8.68 -3.34 -34.80
CA LEU A 261 -7.75 -2.48 -35.51
C LEU A 261 -7.45 -1.25 -34.64
N PHE A 262 -6.17 -0.96 -34.44
CA PHE A 262 -5.74 0.16 -33.59
C PHE A 262 -5.93 1.49 -34.32
N THR A 263 -7.14 2.03 -34.24
CA THR A 263 -7.55 3.26 -34.92
C THR A 263 -6.86 4.51 -34.35
N VAL A 264 -6.91 5.60 -35.12
CA VAL A 264 -6.46 6.94 -34.65
C VAL A 264 -7.26 7.38 -33.43
N ARG A 265 -8.55 7.02 -33.32
CA ARG A 265 -9.36 7.31 -32.13
C ARG A 265 -8.78 6.64 -30.88
N HIS A 266 -8.39 5.36 -30.96
CA HIS A 266 -7.75 4.68 -29.83
C HIS A 266 -6.44 5.37 -29.43
N LYS A 267 -5.63 5.82 -30.40
CA LYS A 267 -4.40 6.60 -30.13
C LYS A 267 -4.69 7.92 -29.42
N LEU A 268 -5.72 8.65 -29.85
CA LEU A 268 -6.12 9.92 -29.23
C LEU A 268 -6.62 9.71 -27.79
N ILE A 269 -7.46 8.68 -27.56
CA ILE A 269 -7.94 8.33 -26.21
C ILE A 269 -6.77 8.00 -25.28
N LEU A 270 -5.83 7.17 -25.75
CA LEU A 270 -4.64 6.80 -24.98
C LEU A 270 -3.69 7.99 -24.78
N ALA A 271 -3.60 8.91 -25.74
CA ALA A 271 -2.84 10.15 -25.60
C ALA A 271 -3.47 11.06 -24.54
N VAL A 272 -4.79 11.22 -24.51
CA VAL A 272 -5.49 11.98 -23.46
C VAL A 272 -5.23 11.37 -22.09
N ALA A 273 -5.40 10.05 -21.95
CA ALA A 273 -5.12 9.36 -20.70
C ALA A 273 -3.64 9.54 -20.28
N GLY A 274 -2.70 9.31 -21.19
CA GLY A 274 -1.27 9.44 -20.93
C GLY A 274 -0.84 10.87 -20.56
N LEU A 275 -1.28 11.87 -21.31
CA LEU A 275 -1.00 13.29 -21.02
C LEU A 275 -1.65 13.74 -19.71
N SER A 276 -2.84 13.24 -19.41
CA SER A 276 -3.52 13.53 -18.14
C SER A 276 -2.78 12.89 -16.97
N LEU A 277 -2.22 11.68 -17.12
CA LEU A 277 -1.36 11.07 -16.11
C LEU A 277 0.01 11.78 -15.96
N ILE A 278 0.55 12.36 -17.03
CA ILE A 278 1.74 13.23 -16.93
C ILE A 278 1.38 14.52 -16.19
N GLY A 279 0.24 15.13 -16.53
CA GLY A 279 -0.29 16.32 -15.85
C GLY A 279 -0.59 16.04 -14.38
N PHE A 280 -1.11 14.85 -14.06
CA PHE A 280 -1.30 14.35 -12.70
C PHE A 280 0.01 14.35 -11.92
N LEU A 281 1.07 13.76 -12.48
CA LEU A 281 2.39 13.70 -11.83
C LEU A 281 2.99 15.10 -11.67
N TYR A 282 2.84 15.97 -12.67
CA TYR A 282 3.28 17.35 -12.58
C TYR A 282 2.52 18.13 -11.50
N GLY A 283 1.20 17.98 -11.45
CA GLY A 283 0.33 18.61 -10.46
C GLY A 283 0.69 18.18 -9.04
N ALA A 284 0.90 16.89 -8.82
CA ALA A 284 1.31 16.34 -7.54
C ALA A 284 2.70 16.85 -7.11
N LEU A 285 3.69 16.81 -8.01
CA LEU A 285 5.09 17.11 -7.68
C LEU A 285 5.44 18.61 -7.66
N LYS A 286 4.72 19.46 -8.42
CA LYS A 286 5.06 20.88 -8.59
C LYS A 286 3.95 21.86 -8.19
N LEU A 287 2.69 21.48 -8.31
CA LEU A 287 1.56 22.36 -8.00
C LEU A 287 0.93 22.12 -6.63
N GLY A 288 1.43 21.12 -5.87
CA GLY A 288 0.92 20.79 -4.54
C GLY A 288 -0.52 20.25 -4.58
N TRP A 289 -0.88 19.52 -5.64
CA TRP A 289 -2.21 18.93 -5.73
C TRP A 289 -2.44 17.91 -4.61
N SER A 290 -3.59 18.03 -3.95
CA SER A 290 -4.07 17.04 -2.99
C SER A 290 -4.71 15.84 -3.70
N ASP A 291 -5.01 14.80 -2.92
CA ASP A 291 -5.73 13.61 -3.38
C ASP A 291 -7.02 13.94 -4.13
N SER A 292 -7.70 15.04 -3.77
CA SER A 292 -8.92 15.50 -4.45
C SER A 292 -8.68 15.95 -5.89
N GLN A 293 -7.66 16.78 -6.16
CA GLN A 293 -7.33 17.20 -7.53
C GLN A 293 -6.82 16.01 -8.36
N MET A 294 -6.06 15.12 -7.73
CA MET A 294 -5.60 13.88 -8.34
C MET A 294 -6.77 12.98 -8.75
N ALA A 295 -7.76 12.78 -7.88
CA ALA A 295 -8.99 12.05 -8.19
C ALA A 295 -9.80 12.70 -9.33
N ALA A 296 -9.88 14.03 -9.37
CA ALA A 296 -10.58 14.76 -10.44
C ALA A 296 -10.00 14.51 -11.84
N THR A 297 -8.71 14.20 -11.94
CA THR A 297 -8.06 13.86 -13.22
C THR A 297 -8.69 12.62 -13.87
N PHE A 298 -9.13 11.64 -13.07
CA PHE A 298 -9.80 10.45 -13.59
C PHE A 298 -11.18 10.78 -14.18
N ILE A 299 -11.93 11.69 -13.56
CA ILE A 299 -13.18 12.21 -14.14
C ILE A 299 -12.89 12.91 -15.49
N PHE A 300 -11.87 13.77 -15.53
CA PHE A 300 -11.46 14.46 -16.75
C PHE A 300 -11.13 13.49 -17.89
N ILE A 301 -10.34 12.44 -17.60
CA ILE A 301 -10.03 11.38 -18.57
C ILE A 301 -11.32 10.69 -19.04
N SER A 302 -12.21 10.32 -18.13
CA SER A 302 -13.46 9.63 -18.46
C SER A 302 -14.33 10.43 -19.42
N VAL A 303 -14.50 11.72 -19.17
CA VAL A 303 -15.31 12.59 -20.04
C VAL A 303 -14.68 12.70 -21.43
N LEU A 304 -13.39 13.06 -21.52
CA LEU A 304 -12.75 13.24 -22.81
C LEU A 304 -12.59 11.94 -23.60
N ALA A 305 -12.21 10.84 -22.94
CA ALA A 305 -12.09 9.54 -23.58
C ALA A 305 -13.44 9.06 -24.12
N GLY A 306 -14.52 9.23 -23.36
CA GLY A 306 -15.87 8.89 -23.78
C GLY A 306 -16.33 9.70 -24.99
N LEU A 307 -16.09 11.01 -24.99
CA LEU A 307 -16.42 11.90 -26.11
C LEU A 307 -15.64 11.55 -27.39
N ILE A 308 -14.32 11.33 -27.28
CA ILE A 308 -13.47 10.93 -28.41
C ILE A 308 -13.86 9.53 -28.92
N GLY A 309 -14.27 8.65 -28.01
CA GLY A 309 -14.83 7.34 -28.32
C GLY A 309 -16.18 7.36 -29.03
N GLY A 310 -16.84 8.52 -29.11
CA GLY A 310 -18.16 8.66 -29.72
C GLY A 310 -19.30 8.13 -28.85
N LEU A 311 -19.11 8.05 -27.53
CA LEU A 311 -20.17 7.67 -26.59
C LEU A 311 -21.11 8.85 -26.36
N ALA A 312 -22.41 8.60 -26.27
CA ALA A 312 -23.36 9.62 -25.85
C ALA A 312 -23.17 9.99 -24.38
N ALA A 313 -23.53 11.21 -23.98
CA ALA A 313 -23.32 11.70 -22.61
C ALA A 313 -23.93 10.77 -21.52
N ASN A 314 -25.13 10.25 -21.78
CA ASN A 314 -25.79 9.29 -20.88
C ASN A 314 -25.04 7.95 -20.80
N ASP A 315 -24.41 7.51 -21.89
CA ASP A 315 -23.63 6.27 -21.91
C ASP A 315 -22.31 6.44 -21.16
N ILE A 316 -21.68 7.63 -21.26
CA ILE A 316 -20.51 7.98 -20.45
C ILE A 316 -20.89 7.90 -18.96
N ALA A 317 -21.97 8.56 -18.55
CA ALA A 317 -22.41 8.54 -17.15
C ALA A 317 -22.71 7.12 -16.65
N LYS A 318 -23.50 6.34 -17.39
CA LYS A 318 -23.84 4.96 -17.02
C LYS A 318 -22.62 4.05 -16.94
N THR A 319 -21.73 4.15 -17.92
CA THR A 319 -20.50 3.33 -17.98
C THR A 319 -19.57 3.69 -16.82
N PHE A 320 -19.38 4.99 -16.55
CA PHE A 320 -18.57 5.45 -15.43
C PHE A 320 -19.11 4.93 -14.09
N ILE A 321 -20.42 5.07 -13.83
CA ILE A 321 -21.03 4.57 -12.59
C ILE A 321 -20.94 3.04 -12.49
N THR A 322 -21.09 2.31 -13.60
CA THR A 322 -20.90 0.85 -13.62
C THR A 322 -19.47 0.48 -13.23
N GLY A 323 -18.48 1.23 -13.71
CA GLY A 323 -17.09 1.09 -13.30
C GLY A 323 -16.89 1.35 -11.80
N CYS A 324 -17.48 2.43 -11.26
CA CYS A 324 -17.45 2.71 -9.83
C CYS A 324 -18.08 1.58 -9.01
N GLN A 325 -19.25 1.06 -9.41
CA GLN A 325 -19.97 -0.03 -8.73
C GLN A 325 -19.09 -1.27 -8.56
N SER A 326 -18.30 -1.61 -9.59
CA SER A 326 -17.40 -2.76 -9.55
C SER A 326 -16.30 -2.65 -8.48
N LEU A 327 -15.98 -1.43 -8.04
CA LEU A 327 -14.96 -1.15 -7.04
C LEU A 327 -15.53 -0.73 -5.68
N VAL A 328 -16.84 -0.68 -5.47
CA VAL A 328 -17.44 -0.25 -4.19
C VAL A 328 -16.97 -1.11 -3.02
N TYR A 329 -17.00 -2.44 -3.18
CA TYR A 329 -16.48 -3.37 -2.17
C TYR A 329 -15.03 -3.02 -1.79
N GLY A 330 -14.22 -2.74 -2.81
CA GLY A 330 -12.83 -2.44 -2.63
C GLY A 330 -12.53 -1.03 -2.10
N ALA A 331 -13.37 -0.05 -2.42
CA ALA A 331 -13.20 1.32 -1.95
C ALA A 331 -13.58 1.42 -0.46
N LEU A 332 -14.73 0.87 -0.07
CA LEU A 332 -15.21 0.95 1.32
C LEU A 332 -14.33 0.17 2.31
N ILE A 333 -13.55 -0.81 1.84
CA ILE A 333 -12.66 -1.59 2.70
C ILE A 333 -11.51 -0.75 3.27
N VAL A 334 -11.15 0.34 2.56
CA VAL A 334 -10.17 1.33 3.02
C VAL A 334 -10.69 2.08 4.25
N GLY A 335 -11.97 2.46 4.23
CA GLY A 335 -12.60 3.11 5.37
C GLY A 335 -12.73 2.17 6.57
N MET A 336 -13.05 0.90 6.32
CA MET A 336 -13.04 -0.14 7.37
C MET A 336 -11.64 -0.31 7.97
N ALA A 337 -10.59 -0.29 7.16
CA ALA A 337 -9.21 -0.35 7.67
C ALA A 337 -8.88 0.85 8.56
N ARG A 338 -9.26 2.08 8.15
CA ARG A 338 -9.05 3.31 8.94
C ARG A 338 -9.80 3.30 10.26
N SER A 339 -10.97 2.65 10.34
CA SER A 339 -11.76 2.57 11.58
C SER A 339 -11.01 1.94 12.75
N ILE A 340 -10.05 1.04 12.49
CA ILE A 340 -9.22 0.41 13.53
C ILE A 340 -8.39 1.47 14.24
N SER A 341 -7.74 2.36 13.50
CA SER A 341 -6.99 3.47 14.08
C SER A 341 -7.91 4.43 14.84
N VAL A 342 -9.10 4.73 14.31
CA VAL A 342 -10.10 5.57 15.02
C VAL A 342 -10.49 4.94 16.37
N ILE A 343 -10.68 3.63 16.43
CA ILE A 343 -10.99 2.91 17.68
C ILE A 343 -9.83 3.01 18.67
N LEU A 344 -8.58 2.84 18.21
CA LEU A 344 -7.39 2.96 19.07
C LEU A 344 -7.17 4.39 19.57
N GLU A 345 -7.44 5.38 18.73
CA GLU A 345 -7.40 6.82 19.06
C GLU A 345 -8.47 7.15 20.12
N ASN A 346 -9.73 6.72 19.91
CA ASN A 346 -10.83 6.93 20.85
C ASN A 346 -10.62 6.19 22.18
N GLY A 347 -10.00 5.01 22.13
CA GLY A 347 -9.66 4.20 23.30
C GLY A 347 -8.46 4.70 24.11
N LYS A 348 -7.76 5.75 23.65
CA LYS A 348 -6.55 6.29 24.29
C LYS A 348 -5.48 5.23 24.54
N LEU A 349 -5.32 4.32 23.57
CA LEU A 349 -4.43 3.17 23.67
C LEU A 349 -3.05 3.41 23.05
N LEU A 350 -2.96 4.33 22.08
CA LEU A 350 -1.75 4.54 21.29
C LEU A 350 -0.56 4.97 22.16
N ASP A 351 -0.75 5.96 23.02
CA ASP A 351 0.30 6.50 23.89
C ASP A 351 0.77 5.45 24.92
N THR A 352 -0.14 4.63 25.46
CA THR A 352 0.22 3.50 26.34
C THR A 352 1.08 2.46 25.63
N VAL A 353 0.72 2.07 24.39
CA VAL A 353 1.51 1.13 23.60
C VAL A 353 2.89 1.70 23.30
N VAL A 354 2.95 2.98 22.92
CA VAL A 354 4.22 3.66 22.65
C VAL A 354 5.11 3.72 23.89
N ASN A 355 4.55 4.08 25.06
CA ASN A 355 5.29 4.09 26.32
C ASN A 355 5.83 2.70 26.68
N ALA A 356 5.00 1.66 26.53
CA ALA A 356 5.42 0.28 26.77
C ALA A 356 6.57 -0.14 25.85
N LEU A 357 6.46 0.13 24.54
CA LEU A 357 7.52 -0.17 23.58
C LEU A 357 8.82 0.60 23.90
N ALA A 358 8.73 1.88 24.25
CA ALA A 358 9.89 2.68 24.63
C ALA A 358 10.56 2.16 25.91
N SER A 359 9.78 1.78 26.94
CA SER A 359 10.31 1.24 28.19
C SER A 359 11.04 -0.10 28.03
N LEU A 360 10.62 -0.90 27.05
CA LEU A 360 11.29 -2.17 26.72
C LEU A 360 12.67 -1.97 26.09
N LEU A 361 12.97 -0.78 25.57
CA LEU A 361 14.23 -0.47 24.88
C LEU A 361 15.33 0.03 25.82
N ASP A 362 14.98 0.40 27.06
CA ASP A 362 15.94 0.91 28.04
C ASP A 362 16.95 -0.17 28.49
N GLY A 363 18.20 0.22 28.69
CA GLY A 363 19.29 -0.66 29.13
C GLY A 363 19.91 -1.58 28.05
N PHE A 364 19.45 -1.54 26.80
CA PHE A 364 20.09 -2.28 25.71
C PHE A 364 21.39 -1.62 25.22
N SER A 365 22.28 -2.42 24.62
CA SER A 365 23.47 -1.90 23.92
C SER A 365 23.06 -1.07 22.68
N PRO A 366 23.92 -0.19 22.14
CA PRO A 366 23.55 0.68 21.01
C PRO A 366 22.98 -0.09 19.79
N ILE A 367 23.60 -1.22 19.43
CA ILE A 367 23.15 -2.05 18.32
C ILE A 367 21.82 -2.74 18.65
N ALA A 368 21.68 -3.31 19.85
CA ALA A 368 20.45 -3.98 20.27
C ALA A 368 19.29 -2.97 20.40
N GLY A 369 19.57 -1.75 20.86
CA GLY A 369 18.65 -0.63 20.95
C GLY A 369 18.12 -0.22 19.57
N ALA A 370 19.02 0.01 18.61
CA ALA A 370 18.61 0.41 17.26
C ALA A 370 17.79 -0.70 16.55
N ILE A 371 18.15 -1.97 16.72
CA ILE A 371 17.35 -3.10 16.23
C ILE A 371 15.99 -3.13 16.94
N GLY A 372 15.97 -2.90 18.25
CA GLY A 372 14.76 -2.83 19.05
C GLY A 372 13.84 -1.70 18.58
N MET A 373 14.36 -0.50 18.30
CA MET A 373 13.62 0.62 17.72
C MET A 373 12.99 0.25 16.38
N TYR A 374 13.73 -0.45 15.52
CA TYR A 374 13.23 -0.91 14.22
C TYR A 374 12.07 -1.91 14.37
N ILE A 375 12.23 -2.92 15.25
CA ILE A 375 11.18 -3.90 15.53
C ILE A 375 9.97 -3.23 16.19
N ALA A 376 10.19 -2.35 17.15
CA ALA A 376 9.14 -1.64 17.86
C ALA A 376 8.32 -0.77 16.91
N SER A 377 8.96 -0.05 15.99
CA SER A 377 8.25 0.71 14.96
C SER A 377 7.48 -0.21 14.01
N ALA A 378 8.06 -1.31 13.55
CA ALA A 378 7.33 -2.27 12.72
C ALA A 378 6.06 -2.80 13.43
N LEU A 379 6.15 -3.10 14.73
CA LEU A 379 4.99 -3.53 15.55
C LEU A 379 3.97 -2.39 15.74
N LEU A 380 4.44 -1.18 16.03
CA LEU A 380 3.59 -0.01 16.19
C LEU A 380 2.84 0.33 14.90
N HIS A 381 3.51 0.18 13.75
CA HIS A 381 2.93 0.48 12.44
C HIS A 381 1.78 -0.48 12.06
N PHE A 382 1.74 -1.70 12.62
CA PHE A 382 0.57 -2.57 12.49
C PHE A 382 -0.69 -1.97 13.14
N LEU A 383 -0.52 -1.11 14.14
CA LEU A 383 -1.60 -0.44 14.87
C LEU A 383 -1.88 0.96 14.33
N ILE A 384 -0.81 1.72 14.05
CA ILE A 384 -0.83 3.09 13.52
C ILE A 384 -0.34 3.05 12.08
N SER A 385 -1.22 2.72 11.13
CA SER A 385 -0.86 2.69 9.70
C SER A 385 -0.79 4.09 9.07
N SER A 386 -0.09 5.02 9.72
CA SER A 386 0.16 6.38 9.27
C SER A 386 1.55 6.82 9.72
N GLY A 387 2.50 6.95 8.78
CA GLY A 387 3.87 7.36 9.10
C GLY A 387 3.95 8.70 9.79
N SER A 388 3.17 9.69 9.36
CA SER A 388 3.16 11.03 9.98
C SER A 388 2.56 11.00 11.39
N GLY A 389 1.51 10.21 11.62
CA GLY A 389 0.89 10.03 12.93
C GLY A 389 1.82 9.28 13.90
N GLU A 390 2.53 8.27 13.40
CA GLU A 390 3.55 7.56 14.16
C GLU A 390 4.72 8.48 14.52
N ALA A 391 5.18 9.32 13.58
CA ALA A 391 6.29 10.23 13.79
C ALA A 391 6.05 11.23 14.94
N VAL A 392 4.86 11.82 15.03
CA VAL A 392 4.55 12.84 16.08
C VAL A 392 4.45 12.28 17.49
N VAL A 393 4.22 10.97 17.63
CA VAL A 393 4.13 10.31 18.93
C VAL A 393 5.46 9.63 19.27
N PHE A 394 6.06 8.91 18.32
CA PHE A 394 7.15 7.98 18.62
C PHE A 394 8.55 8.62 18.54
N ILE A 395 8.80 9.47 17.54
CA ILE A 395 10.11 10.12 17.36
C ILE A 395 10.52 11.00 18.56
N PRO A 396 9.63 11.82 19.17
CA PRO A 396 10.00 12.61 20.34
C PRO A 396 10.54 11.75 21.49
N ILE A 397 10.07 10.51 21.61
CA ILE A 397 10.45 9.59 22.68
C ILE A 397 11.73 8.84 22.31
N LEU A 398 11.84 8.36 21.06
CA LEU A 398 13.00 7.60 20.61
C LEU A 398 14.26 8.45 20.41
N ALA A 399 14.14 9.72 20.03
CA ALA A 399 15.32 10.55 19.79
C ALA A 399 16.14 10.81 21.08
N PRO A 400 15.56 11.24 22.22
CA PRO A 400 16.27 11.33 23.49
C PRO A 400 16.75 9.97 24.01
N LEU A 401 15.97 8.90 23.79
CA LEU A 401 16.39 7.55 24.17
C LEU A 401 17.63 7.12 23.38
N ALA A 402 17.68 7.42 22.07
CA ALA A 402 18.84 7.16 21.23
C ALA A 402 20.09 7.88 21.76
N ASP A 403 19.95 9.17 22.13
CA ASP A 403 21.04 9.95 22.72
C ASP A 403 21.60 9.27 23.99
N LEU A 404 20.73 8.78 24.89
CA LEU A 404 21.11 8.08 26.12
C LEU A 404 21.83 6.74 25.84
N MET A 405 21.43 6.05 24.78
CA MET A 405 22.01 4.78 24.35
C MET A 405 23.29 4.95 23.51
N GLY A 406 23.70 6.18 23.21
CA GLY A 406 24.83 6.46 22.31
C GLY A 406 24.54 6.08 20.86
N ILE A 407 23.28 6.17 20.44
CA ILE A 407 22.81 5.95 19.07
C ILE A 407 22.50 7.32 18.45
N THR A 408 22.93 7.55 17.22
CA THR A 408 22.60 8.80 16.50
C THR A 408 21.09 8.94 16.33
N ARG A 409 20.56 10.16 16.46
CA ARG A 409 19.15 10.44 16.18
C ARG A 409 18.78 10.10 14.75
N GLN A 410 19.75 10.19 13.83
CA GLN A 410 19.61 9.81 12.44
C GLN A 410 19.32 8.30 12.29
N VAL A 411 20.00 7.43 13.04
CA VAL A 411 19.71 5.99 13.06
C VAL A 411 18.34 5.72 13.70
N ALA A 412 17.98 6.45 14.76
CA ALA A 412 16.67 6.31 15.40
C ALA A 412 15.52 6.65 14.43
N VAL A 413 15.63 7.76 13.68
CA VAL A 413 14.66 8.11 12.64
C VAL A 413 14.60 7.04 11.57
N GLU A 414 15.74 6.54 11.10
CA GLU A 414 15.77 5.50 10.06
C GLU A 414 15.16 4.18 10.53
N ALA A 415 15.38 3.81 11.79
CA ALA A 415 14.77 2.62 12.39
C ALA A 415 13.24 2.69 12.34
N VAL A 416 12.67 3.87 12.61
CA VAL A 416 11.22 4.10 12.48
C VAL A 416 10.77 4.05 11.02
N MET A 417 11.47 4.75 10.13
CA MET A 417 11.12 4.81 8.71
C MET A 417 11.15 3.44 8.01
N LEU A 418 12.17 2.63 8.29
CA LEU A 418 12.25 1.27 7.77
C LEU A 418 11.17 0.37 8.39
N GLY A 419 10.85 0.57 9.66
CA GLY A 419 9.81 -0.16 10.41
C GLY A 419 8.46 0.00 9.73
N GLU A 420 8.11 1.25 9.51
CA GLU A 420 6.93 1.69 8.77
C GLU A 420 6.86 1.10 7.36
N GLY A 421 7.94 1.28 6.58
CA GLY A 421 7.96 0.96 5.16
C GLY A 421 7.66 -0.51 4.87
N VAL A 422 8.35 -1.43 5.54
CA VAL A 422 8.17 -2.87 5.29
C VAL A 422 6.74 -3.32 5.61
N VAL A 423 6.16 -2.79 6.68
CA VAL A 423 4.85 -3.18 7.20
C VAL A 423 3.71 -2.69 6.30
N ASN A 424 3.86 -1.54 5.66
CA ASN A 424 2.85 -0.97 4.76
C ASN A 424 2.39 -1.92 3.63
N CYS A 425 3.27 -2.82 3.17
CA CYS A 425 2.94 -3.76 2.09
C CYS A 425 2.24 -5.04 2.54
N VAL A 426 2.12 -5.27 3.85
CA VAL A 426 1.54 -6.48 4.44
C VAL A 426 0.40 -6.19 5.43
N ASN A 427 0.36 -5.00 6.02
CA ASN A 427 -0.59 -4.63 7.05
C ASN A 427 -2.01 -4.42 6.50
N PRO A 428 -3.03 -5.18 6.97
CA PRO A 428 -4.40 -5.02 6.50
C PRO A 428 -5.04 -3.69 6.90
N THR A 429 -4.48 -2.97 7.87
CA THR A 429 -4.96 -1.62 8.24
C THR A 429 -4.42 -0.53 7.31
N SER A 430 -3.53 -0.86 6.37
CA SER A 430 -3.03 0.08 5.36
C SER A 430 -4.08 0.34 4.29
N GLY A 431 -4.62 1.57 4.30
CA GLY A 431 -5.63 2.00 3.35
C GLY A 431 -5.17 1.88 1.90
N VAL A 432 -3.90 2.23 1.60
CA VAL A 432 -3.36 2.15 0.25
C VAL A 432 -3.18 0.69 -0.20
N LEU A 433 -2.67 -0.20 0.66
CA LEU A 433 -2.59 -1.62 0.34
C LEU A 433 -3.98 -2.16 0.01
N MET A 434 -4.94 -1.94 0.89
CA MET A 434 -6.31 -2.42 0.73
C MET A 434 -6.96 -1.86 -0.53
N ALA A 435 -6.69 -0.61 -0.89
CA ALA A 435 -7.12 0.02 -2.14
C ALA A 435 -6.49 -0.61 -3.39
N VAL A 436 -5.21 -0.97 -3.34
CA VAL A 436 -4.53 -1.64 -4.45
C VAL A 436 -5.08 -3.04 -4.66
N LEU A 437 -5.32 -3.79 -3.58
CA LEU A 437 -5.92 -5.12 -3.62
C LEU A 437 -7.35 -5.08 -4.16
N ALA A 438 -8.11 -4.08 -3.73
CA ALA A 438 -9.42 -3.74 -4.27
C ALA A 438 -9.41 -3.49 -5.77
N ALA A 439 -8.56 -2.56 -6.23
CA ALA A 439 -8.45 -2.19 -7.65
C ALA A 439 -7.95 -3.35 -8.53
N SER A 440 -7.23 -4.32 -7.95
CA SER A 440 -6.71 -5.49 -8.65
C SER A 440 -7.52 -6.77 -8.49
N GLY A 441 -8.50 -6.79 -7.60
CA GLY A 441 -9.27 -7.99 -7.27
C GLY A 441 -8.48 -9.07 -6.54
N ILE A 442 -7.31 -8.75 -5.99
CA ILE A 442 -6.44 -9.73 -5.34
C ILE A 442 -6.92 -9.92 -3.89
N PRO A 443 -7.29 -11.14 -3.47
CA PRO A 443 -7.65 -11.38 -2.07
C PRO A 443 -6.47 -11.13 -1.14
N TYR A 444 -6.70 -10.45 -0.02
CA TYR A 444 -5.65 -10.07 0.95
C TYR A 444 -4.75 -11.23 1.36
N VAL A 445 -5.32 -12.39 1.70
CA VAL A 445 -4.52 -13.54 2.15
C VAL A 445 -3.63 -14.09 1.03
N LYS A 446 -4.07 -14.00 -0.23
CA LYS A 446 -3.26 -14.41 -1.38
C LYS A 446 -2.12 -13.43 -1.63
N TRP A 447 -2.39 -12.14 -1.49
CA TRP A 447 -1.36 -11.11 -1.52
C TRP A 447 -0.32 -11.33 -0.42
N LEU A 448 -0.76 -11.56 0.82
CA LEU A 448 0.14 -11.78 1.95
C LEU A 448 1.07 -12.97 1.70
N ARG A 449 0.55 -14.08 1.16
CA ARG A 449 1.38 -15.25 0.79
C ARG A 449 2.45 -14.91 -0.26
N PHE A 450 2.15 -13.98 -1.17
CA PHE A 450 3.10 -13.49 -2.16
C PHE A 450 4.08 -12.44 -1.57
N MET A 451 3.62 -11.55 -0.69
CA MET A 451 4.40 -10.40 -0.24
C MET A 451 5.31 -10.73 0.96
N VAL A 452 4.92 -11.65 1.85
CA VAL A 452 5.70 -11.99 3.06
C VAL A 452 7.16 -12.36 2.76
N PRO A 453 7.49 -13.21 1.76
CA PRO A 453 8.89 -13.51 1.45
C PRO A 453 9.71 -12.27 1.09
N LEU A 454 9.13 -11.32 0.34
CA LEU A 454 9.81 -10.08 -0.02
C LEU A 454 9.90 -9.12 1.17
N ALA A 455 8.84 -9.02 1.97
CA ALA A 455 8.84 -8.22 3.19
C ALA A 455 9.95 -8.68 4.15
N LEU A 456 10.17 -9.99 4.30
CA LEU A 456 11.28 -10.54 5.08
C LEU A 456 12.65 -10.16 4.50
N ILE A 457 12.80 -10.17 3.17
CA ILE A 457 14.04 -9.72 2.52
C ILE A 457 14.31 -8.25 2.81
N TRP A 458 13.31 -7.39 2.66
CA TRP A 458 13.42 -5.97 3.00
C TRP A 458 13.71 -5.75 4.48
N PHE A 459 13.08 -6.54 5.35
CA PHE A 459 13.31 -6.48 6.79
C PHE A 459 14.77 -6.79 7.14
N LEU A 460 15.34 -7.84 6.54
CA LEU A 460 16.74 -8.21 6.73
C LEU A 460 17.70 -7.18 6.16
N ILE A 461 17.40 -6.60 5.00
CA ILE A 461 18.17 -5.49 4.44
C ILE A 461 18.15 -4.30 5.42
N GLY A 462 16.97 -3.92 5.92
CA GLY A 462 16.83 -2.84 6.90
C GLY A 462 17.65 -3.11 8.17
N LEU A 463 17.58 -4.33 8.71
CA LEU A 463 18.35 -4.73 9.90
C LEU A 463 19.86 -4.57 9.66
N VAL A 464 20.36 -5.04 8.52
CA VAL A 464 21.79 -4.89 8.17
C VAL A 464 22.18 -3.42 8.09
N PHE A 465 21.37 -2.57 7.46
CA PHE A 465 21.69 -1.15 7.32
C PHE A 465 21.55 -0.36 8.63
N ILE A 466 20.65 -0.74 9.53
CA ILE A 466 20.57 -0.19 10.88
C ILE A 466 21.85 -0.50 11.67
N VAL A 467 22.32 -1.75 11.63
CA VAL A 467 23.59 -2.13 12.27
C VAL A 467 24.77 -1.34 11.69
N ILE A 468 24.85 -1.23 10.35
CA ILE A 468 25.88 -0.42 9.67
C ILE A 468 25.79 1.04 10.13
N GLY A 469 24.58 1.61 10.20
CA GLY A 469 24.34 2.99 10.63
C GLY A 469 24.90 3.26 12.03
N VAL A 470 24.67 2.35 12.99
CA VAL A 470 25.26 2.44 14.32
C VAL A 470 26.79 2.34 14.27
N MET A 471 27.32 1.35 13.54
CA MET A 471 28.77 1.09 13.50
C MET A 471 29.59 2.24 12.91
N ILE A 472 29.05 2.96 11.92
CA ILE A 472 29.74 4.09 11.28
C ILE A 472 29.42 5.43 11.95
N ASN A 473 28.64 5.41 13.04
CA ASN A 473 28.11 6.61 13.69
C ASN A 473 27.41 7.54 12.70
N TRP A 474 26.48 6.99 11.91
CA TRP A 474 25.86 7.68 10.79
C TRP A 474 24.94 8.79 11.26
N GLY A 475 25.29 10.03 10.90
CA GLY A 475 24.48 11.21 11.17
C GLY A 475 25.29 12.34 11.81
N PRO A 476 24.75 13.57 11.85
CA PRO A 476 25.40 14.69 12.52
C PRO A 476 25.27 14.64 14.05
N PHE A 477 24.36 13.81 14.60
CA PHE A 477 24.08 13.65 16.03
C PHE A 477 23.72 12.22 16.34
#